data_AF-A0A7C5D3J0-F1
#
_entry.id   AF-A0A7C5D3J0-F1
#
_cell.length_a   1.000
_cell.length_b   1.000
_cell.length_c   1.000
_cell.angle_alpha   90.00
_cell.angle_beta   90.00
_cell.angle_gamma   90.00
#
_symmetry.space_group_name_H-M   'P 1'
#
loop_
_entity.id
_entity.type
_entity.pdbx_description
1 polymer ?
#
loop_
_entity_poly.entity_id
_entity_poly.type
_entity_poly.pdbx_seq_one_letter_code
_entity_poly.pdbx_strand_id
1 'polypeptide(L)'
;GILDPEPFRARFIACMDDDFNTAQALAVLFELAREINRARAAGVRVAKAQETLRELAGVLGFTLEEPRKPVLNAEPFIELLIEIRAELRQAKQWQLADRIRGRLSELGVVLEDTPKGTSWRHAR
;
A
#
# COMPACT_ATOMS: atom_id res chain seq x y z
N GLY A 1 9.42 17.26 -17.38
CA GLY A 1 8.11 17.50 -18.03
C GLY A 1 7.01 17.63 -16.99
N ILE A 2 5.78 17.88 -17.42
CA ILE A 2 4.56 17.83 -16.62
C ILE A 2 3.64 16.77 -17.22
N LEU A 3 3.00 15.95 -16.40
CA LEU A 3 1.91 15.08 -16.87
C LEU A 3 0.65 15.93 -17.05
N ASP A 4 0.17 16.05 -18.28
CA ASP A 4 -1.06 16.77 -18.58
C ASP A 4 -2.29 15.85 -18.41
N PRO A 5 -3.25 16.19 -17.53
CA PRO A 5 -4.41 15.35 -17.28
C PRO A 5 -5.62 15.62 -18.19
N GLU A 6 -5.60 16.66 -19.02
CA GLU A 6 -6.77 17.03 -19.85
C GLU A 6 -7.31 15.89 -20.73
N PRO A 7 -6.48 15.03 -21.37
CA PRO A 7 -7.00 13.92 -22.15
C PRO A 7 -7.80 12.91 -21.31
N PHE A 8 -7.43 12.72 -20.04
CA PHE A 8 -8.14 11.84 -19.11
C PHE A 8 -9.45 12.50 -18.65
N ARG A 9 -9.43 13.80 -18.36
CA ARG A 9 -10.63 14.57 -18.02
C ARG A 9 -11.65 14.51 -19.15
N ALA A 10 -11.24 14.77 -20.39
CA ALA A 10 -12.13 14.74 -21.54
C ALA A 10 -12.78 13.37 -21.74
N ARG A 11 -12.01 12.28 -21.60
CA ARG A 11 -12.54 10.91 -21.68
C ARG A 11 -13.49 10.59 -20.52
N PHE A 12 -13.17 11.01 -19.30
CA PHE A 12 -14.05 10.84 -18.15
C PHE A 12 -15.40 11.54 -18.38
N ILE A 13 -15.37 12.80 -18.83
CA ILE A 13 -16.59 13.57 -19.13
C ILE A 13 -17.40 12.88 -20.22
N ALA A 14 -16.76 12.44 -21.31
CA ALA A 14 -17.45 11.72 -22.38
C ALA A 14 -18.13 10.42 -21.89
N CYS A 15 -17.50 9.67 -20.98
CA CYS A 15 -18.13 8.50 -20.36
C CYS A 15 -19.31 8.86 -19.45
N MET A 16 -19.24 9.99 -18.75
CA MET A 16 -20.32 10.44 -17.86
C MET A 16 -21.50 11.06 -18.64
N ASP A 17 -21.22 11.70 -19.78
CA ASP A 17 -22.23 12.21 -20.70
C ASP A 17 -22.95 11.07 -21.47
N ASP A 18 -22.30 9.91 -21.60
CA ASP A 18 -22.87 8.68 -22.15
C ASP A 18 -23.58 7.86 -21.05
N ASP A 19 -24.84 8.19 -20.77
CA ASP A 19 -25.72 7.49 -19.82
C ASP A 19 -25.08 7.20 -18.45
N PHE A 20 -24.28 8.15 -17.94
CA PHE A 20 -23.55 8.03 -16.69
C PHE A 20 -22.75 6.71 -16.58
N ASN A 21 -22.00 6.35 -17.62
CA ASN A 21 -21.21 5.12 -17.68
C ASN A 21 -20.02 5.12 -16.70
N THR A 22 -20.34 4.90 -15.42
CA THR A 22 -19.38 4.91 -14.31
C THR A 22 -18.34 3.81 -14.43
N ALA A 23 -18.65 2.69 -15.08
CA ALA A 23 -17.69 1.59 -15.29
C ALA A 23 -16.51 2.05 -16.17
N GLN A 24 -16.80 2.74 -17.28
CA GLN A 24 -15.76 3.29 -18.14
C GLN A 24 -15.08 4.52 -17.50
N ALA A 25 -15.85 5.37 -16.81
CA ALA A 25 -15.29 6.51 -16.08
C ALA A 25 -14.26 6.05 -15.02
N LEU A 26 -14.57 4.98 -14.26
CA LEU A 26 -13.64 4.35 -13.32
C LEU A 26 -12.39 3.80 -14.01
N ALA A 27 -12.53 3.18 -15.19
CA ALA A 27 -11.38 2.71 -15.96
C ALA A 27 -10.44 3.86 -16.33
N VAL A 28 -10.98 5.02 -16.73
CA VAL A 28 -10.20 6.24 -16.99
C VAL A 28 -9.47 6.73 -15.74
N LEU A 29 -10.12 6.71 -14.56
CA LEU A 29 -9.45 7.07 -13.30
C LEU A 29 -8.29 6.13 -12.96
N PHE A 30 -8.45 4.82 -13.16
CA PHE A 30 -7.38 3.85 -12.95
C PHE A 30 -6.21 4.06 -13.93
N GLU A 31 -6.49 4.39 -15.18
CA GLU A 31 -5.46 4.74 -16.16
C GLU A 31 -4.69 6.00 -15.75
N LEU A 32 -5.38 7.06 -15.34
CA LEU A 32 -4.76 8.29 -14.84
C LEU A 32 -3.88 8.01 -13.61
N ALA A 33 -4.35 7.21 -12.65
CA ALA A 33 -3.57 6.81 -11.49
C ALA A 33 -2.29 6.05 -11.87
N ARG A 34 -2.37 5.15 -12.86
CA ARG A 34 -1.19 4.43 -13.39
C ARG A 34 -0.18 5.37 -14.03
N GLU A 35 -0.64 6.33 -14.83
CA GLU A 35 0.26 7.32 -15.45
C GLU A 35 0.91 8.26 -14.43
N ILE A 36 0.16 8.68 -13.41
CA ILE A 36 0.73 9.45 -12.29
C ILE A 36 1.87 8.67 -11.63
N ASN A 37 1.68 7.38 -11.36
CA ASN A 37 2.72 6.54 -10.77
C ASN A 37 3.94 6.41 -11.67
N ARG A 38 3.75 6.19 -12.98
CA ARG A 38 4.85 6.13 -13.96
C ARG A 38 5.61 7.45 -14.07
N ALA A 39 4.90 8.55 -14.26
CA ALA A 39 5.46 9.90 -14.37
C ALA A 39 6.24 10.28 -13.10
N ARG A 40 5.70 9.98 -11.91
CA ARG A 40 6.39 10.21 -10.64
C ARG A 40 7.70 9.44 -10.54
N ALA A 41 7.71 8.17 -10.92
CA ALA A 41 8.92 7.34 -10.94
C ALA A 41 9.98 7.89 -11.92
N ALA A 42 9.56 8.52 -13.01
CA ALA A 42 10.42 9.18 -13.98
C ALA A 42 10.80 10.63 -13.62
N GLY A 43 10.46 11.13 -12.42
CA GLY A 43 10.76 12.49 -11.99
C GLY A 43 9.95 13.59 -12.71
N VAL A 44 8.87 13.23 -13.39
CA VAL A 44 7.94 14.16 -14.03
C VAL A 44 7.01 14.76 -12.98
N ARG A 45 6.67 16.06 -13.11
CA ARG A 45 5.74 16.71 -12.19
C ARG A 45 4.31 16.23 -12.43
N VAL A 46 3.66 15.76 -11.36
CA VAL A 46 2.32 15.14 -11.42
C VAL A 46 1.25 15.86 -10.60
N ALA A 47 1.55 16.98 -9.96
CA ALA A 47 0.64 17.67 -9.05
C ALA A 47 -0.73 17.99 -9.69
N LYS A 48 -0.75 18.57 -10.90
CA LYS A 48 -1.98 18.86 -11.66
C LYS A 48 -2.80 17.59 -11.94
N ALA A 49 -2.12 16.49 -12.29
CA ALA A 49 -2.77 15.22 -12.56
C ALA A 49 -3.36 14.57 -11.30
N GLN A 50 -2.67 14.68 -10.16
CA GLN A 50 -3.20 14.22 -8.87
C GLN A 50 -4.42 15.03 -8.41
N GLU A 51 -4.40 16.35 -8.60
CA GLU A 51 -5.56 17.21 -8.33
C GLU A 51 -6.75 16.82 -9.20
N THR A 52 -6.53 16.65 -10.52
CA THR A 52 -7.58 16.19 -11.44
C THR A 52 -8.13 14.82 -11.04
N LEU A 53 -7.27 13.86 -10.67
CA LEU A 53 -7.71 12.56 -10.21
C LEU A 53 -8.64 12.66 -8.98
N ARG A 54 -8.30 13.51 -8.00
CA ARG A 54 -9.13 13.72 -6.80
C ARG A 54 -10.46 14.37 -7.15
N GLU A 55 -10.46 15.37 -8.01
CA GLU A 55 -11.68 16.05 -8.48
C GLU A 55 -12.65 15.07 -9.15
N LEU A 56 -12.17 14.30 -10.13
CA LEU A 56 -13.00 13.35 -10.88
C LEU A 56 -13.46 12.17 -10.01
N ALA A 57 -12.62 11.70 -9.09
CA ALA A 57 -13.03 10.70 -8.11
C ALA A 57 -14.14 11.25 -7.18
N GLY A 58 -14.05 12.53 -6.80
CA GLY A 58 -15.06 13.23 -6.01
C GLY A 58 -16.42 13.33 -6.70
N VAL A 59 -16.45 13.48 -8.03
CA VAL A 59 -17.70 13.44 -8.82
C VAL A 59 -18.43 12.11 -8.64
N LEU A 60 -17.69 11.01 -8.51
CA LEU A 60 -18.26 9.67 -8.25
C LEU A 60 -18.49 9.39 -6.76
N GLY A 61 -18.30 10.38 -5.88
CA GLY A 61 -18.50 10.24 -4.44
C GLY A 61 -17.32 9.62 -3.68
N PHE A 62 -16.14 9.47 -4.31
CA PHE A 62 -14.96 8.95 -3.63
C PHE A 62 -14.14 10.06 -2.98
N THR A 63 -13.68 9.82 -1.75
CA THR A 63 -12.64 10.63 -1.11
C THR A 63 -11.33 9.82 -1.14
N LEU A 64 -10.32 10.33 -1.84
CA LEU A 64 -9.02 9.68 -1.91
C LEU A 64 -8.18 10.11 -0.70
N GLU A 65 -8.11 9.26 0.31
CA GLU A 65 -7.25 9.46 1.47
C GLU A 65 -5.82 9.02 1.16
N GLU A 66 -4.84 9.75 1.70
CA GLU A 66 -3.47 9.24 1.70
C GLU A 66 -3.43 7.98 2.57
N PRO A 67 -2.85 6.88 2.09
CA PRO A 67 -2.68 5.69 2.91
C PRO A 67 -1.92 6.09 4.16
N ARG A 68 -2.53 5.85 5.34
CA ARG A 68 -1.87 6.09 6.63
C ARG A 68 -0.56 5.33 6.63
N LYS A 69 0.55 6.05 6.47
CA LYS A 69 1.87 5.48 6.72
C LYS A 69 1.90 5.10 8.20
N PRO A 70 2.22 3.84 8.55
CA PRO A 70 2.55 3.52 9.93
C PRO A 70 3.59 4.52 10.42
N VAL A 71 3.34 5.15 11.57
CA VAL A 71 4.19 6.21 12.14
C VAL A 71 5.63 5.72 12.35
N LEU A 72 5.82 4.40 12.46
CA LEU A 72 7.12 3.73 12.51
C LEU A 72 7.10 2.52 11.58
N ASN A 73 8.18 2.31 10.83
CA ASN A 73 8.40 1.02 10.17
C ASN A 73 8.64 -0.02 11.26
N ALA A 74 7.70 -0.96 11.42
CA ALA A 74 7.78 -2.01 12.44
C ALA A 74 8.76 -3.12 12.05
N GLU A 75 9.10 -3.24 10.77
CA GLU A 75 9.94 -4.32 10.21
C GLU A 75 11.29 -4.47 10.93
N PRO A 76 12.11 -3.43 11.18
CA PRO A 76 13.36 -3.58 11.92
C PRO A 76 13.18 -4.12 13.34
N PHE A 77 12.07 -3.79 14.00
CA PHE A 77 11.78 -4.29 15.35
C PHE A 77 11.29 -5.74 15.32
N ILE A 78 10.56 -6.14 14.28
CA ILE A 78 10.14 -7.53 14.06
C ILE A 78 11.37 -8.41 13.81
N GLU A 79 12.28 -7.97 12.94
CA GLU A 79 13.54 -8.70 12.67
C GLU A 79 14.39 -8.85 13.95
N LEU A 80 14.55 -7.79 14.74
CA LEU A 80 15.26 -7.85 16.03
C LEU A 80 14.62 -8.87 16.99
N LEU A 81 13.28 -8.91 17.06
CA LEU A 81 12.58 -9.88 17.91
C LEU A 81 12.74 -11.33 17.41
N ILE A 82 12.84 -11.53 16.10
CA ILE A 82 13.13 -12.84 15.49
C ILE A 82 14.55 -13.30 15.85
N GLU A 83 15.54 -12.41 15.78
CA GLU A 83 16.92 -12.67 16.17
C GLU A 83 16.99 -13.06 17.65
N ILE A 84 16.43 -12.24 18.55
CA ILE A 84 16.38 -12.53 20.00
C ILE A 84 15.69 -13.87 20.26
N ARG A 85 14.58 -14.17 19.57
CA ARG A 85 13.90 -15.47 19.68
C ARG A 85 14.83 -16.62 19.29
N ALA A 86 15.63 -16.46 18.24
CA ALA A 86 16.59 -17.48 17.81
C ALA A 86 17.68 -17.72 18.86
N GLU A 87 18.24 -16.65 19.44
CA GLU A 87 19.20 -16.72 20.55
C GLU A 87 18.62 -17.43 21.77
N LEU A 88 17.38 -17.11 22.15
CA LEU A 88 16.68 -17.75 23.25
C LEU A 88 16.47 -19.25 23.01
N ARG A 89 16.17 -19.66 21.77
CA ARG A 89 16.09 -21.10 21.42
C ARG A 89 17.44 -21.79 21.55
N GLN A 90 18.54 -21.15 21.12
CA GLN A 90 19.89 -21.69 21.28
C GLN A 90 20.28 -21.83 22.76
N ALA A 91 19.90 -20.85 23.59
CA ALA A 91 20.05 -20.89 25.04
C ALA A 91 19.06 -21.83 25.76
N LYS A 92 18.23 -22.58 25.01
CA LYS A 92 17.19 -23.49 25.53
C LYS A 92 16.12 -22.81 26.40
N GLN A 93 15.92 -21.50 26.23
CA GLN A 93 14.91 -20.69 26.91
C GLN A 93 13.57 -20.72 26.15
N TRP A 94 12.97 -21.91 26.02
CA TRP A 94 11.79 -22.16 25.18
C TRP A 94 10.59 -21.28 25.52
N GLN A 95 10.29 -21.10 26.81
CA GLN A 95 9.17 -20.29 27.27
C GLN A 95 9.25 -18.83 26.81
N LEU A 96 10.45 -18.25 26.80
CA LEU A 96 10.65 -16.86 26.36
C LEU A 96 10.56 -16.75 24.84
N ALA A 97 11.12 -17.71 24.10
CA ALA A 97 11.00 -17.78 22.65
C ALA A 97 9.53 -17.91 22.19
N ASP A 98 8.75 -18.73 22.88
CA ASP A 98 7.32 -18.92 22.60
C ASP A 98 6.49 -17.68 22.98
N ARG A 99 6.87 -17.00 24.06
CA ARG A 99 6.26 -15.71 24.44
C ARG A 99 6.41 -14.66 23.33
N ILE A 100 7.59 -14.54 22.73
CA ILE A 100 7.83 -13.62 21.61
C ILE A 100 6.93 -13.98 20.42
N ARG A 101 6.87 -15.27 20.04
CA ARG A 101 6.00 -15.74 18.95
C ARG A 101 4.53 -15.41 19.20
N GLY A 102 4.05 -15.67 20.42
CA GLY A 102 2.67 -15.41 20.82
C GLY A 102 2.33 -13.92 20.74
N ARG A 103 3.17 -13.05 21.32
CA ARG A 103 2.96 -11.60 21.29
C ARG A 103 3.02 -11.01 19.89
N LEU A 104 3.91 -11.49 19.04
CA LEU A 104 3.93 -11.09 17.62
C LEU A 104 2.63 -11.51 16.92
N SER A 105 2.12 -12.72 17.18
CA SER A 105 0.85 -13.17 16.62
C SER A 105 -0.35 -12.33 17.09
N GLU A 106 -0.40 -11.94 18.36
CA GLU A 106 -1.42 -11.03 18.91
C GLU A 106 -1.38 -9.65 18.22
N LEU A 107 -0.20 -9.21 17.79
CA LEU A 107 0.01 -7.97 17.04
C LEU A 107 -0.18 -8.13 15.52
N GLY A 108 -0.68 -9.29 15.07
CA GLY A 108 -0.91 -9.56 13.64
C GLY A 108 0.36 -9.83 12.85
N VAL A 109 1.41 -10.36 13.47
CA VAL A 109 2.65 -10.81 12.82
C VAL A 109 2.80 -12.32 13.02
N VAL A 110 2.75 -13.07 11.91
CA VAL A 110 2.83 -14.52 11.91
C VAL A 110 4.25 -14.95 11.53
N LEU A 111 4.91 -15.70 12.42
CA LEU A 111 6.24 -16.29 12.18
C LEU A 111 6.13 -17.69 11.57
N GLU A 112 6.97 -17.95 10.56
CA GLU A 112 7.14 -19.22 9.88
C GLU A 112 8.59 -19.67 9.98
N ASP A 113 8.83 -20.80 10.64
CA ASP A 113 10.17 -21.36 10.78
C ASP A 113 10.46 -22.22 9.54
N THR A 114 11.59 -21.96 8.87
CA THR A 114 12.08 -22.73 7.72
C THR A 114 13.50 -23.24 8.00
N PRO A 115 14.01 -24.23 7.24
CA PRO A 115 15.41 -24.65 7.36
C PRO A 115 16.43 -23.54 7.06
N LYS A 116 16.01 -22.47 6.37
CA LYS A 116 16.86 -21.31 6.02
C LYS A 116 16.79 -20.18 7.05
N GLY A 117 15.90 -20.26 8.04
CA GLY A 117 15.64 -19.19 9.01
C GLY A 117 14.15 -19.00 9.28
N THR A 118 13.82 -18.00 10.10
CA THR A 118 12.42 -17.61 10.36
C THR A 118 12.02 -16.52 9.36
N SER A 119 10.95 -16.75 8.59
CA SER A 119 10.28 -15.70 7.82
C SER A 119 9.03 -15.23 8.54
N TRP A 120 8.48 -14.07 8.17
CA TRP A 120 7.25 -13.56 8.75
C TRP A 120 6.35 -12.89 7.72
N ARG A 121 5.07 -12.77 8.08
CA ARG A 121 4.07 -12.00 7.34
C ARG A 121 3.11 -11.31 8.27
N HIS A 122 2.45 -10.27 7.79
CA HIS A 122 1.26 -9.75 8.47
C HIS A 122 0.10 -10.74 8.36
N ALA A 123 -0.65 -10.90 9.45
CA ALA A 123 -1.95 -11.56 9.43
C ALA A 123 -2.86 -10.79 8.47
N ARG A 124 -3.60 -11.54 7.64
CA ARG A 124 -4.62 -10.98 6.76
C ARG A 124 -5.88 -10.65 7.55
#